data_AF-A0A6H0TH74-F1
#
_entry.id   AF-A0A6H0TH74-F1
#
_cell.length_a   1.000
_cell.length_b   1.000
_cell.length_c   1.000
_cell.angle_alpha   90.00
_cell.angle_beta   90.00
_cell.angle_gamma   90.00
#
_symmetry.space_group_name_H-M   'P 1'
#
loop_
_entity.id
_entity.type
_entity.pdbx_description
1 polymer ?
#
loop_
_entity_poly.entity_id
_entity_poly.type
_entity_poly.pdbx_seq_one_letter_code
_entity_poly.pdbx_strand_id
1 'polypeptide(L)' 'MRIRGQEWRDMKPEQKRKLLTKQTIENRNRVIAIQWKAMFMDDKQTFQLCTKACHLSNEVLTRS' A
#
# COMPACT_ATOMS: atom_id res chain seq x y z
N MET A 1 10.89 -0.50 -5.63
CA MET A 1 11.24 -0.99 -6.98
C MET A 1 11.00 0.16 -7.95
N ARG A 2 12.02 0.64 -8.67
CA ARG A 2 11.83 1.66 -9.71
C ARG A 2 11.71 0.94 -11.04
N ILE A 3 10.53 0.99 -11.65
CA ILE A 3 10.26 0.41 -12.97
C ILE A 3 10.39 1.55 -13.98
N ARG A 4 11.12 1.32 -15.07
CA ARG A 4 11.25 2.29 -16.15
C ARG A 4 9.91 2.38 -16.89
N GLY A 5 9.56 3.57 -17.39
CA GLY A 5 8.29 3.77 -18.07
C GLY A 5 8.06 2.83 -19.26
N GLN A 6 9.14 2.39 -19.94
CA GLN A 6 9.07 1.42 -21.03
C GLN A 6 8.77 0.01 -20.52
N GLU A 7 9.45 -0.45 -19.47
CA GLU A 7 9.19 -1.74 -18.83
C GLU A 7 7.74 -1.85 -18.32
N TRP A 8 7.18 -0.74 -17.83
CA TRP A 8 5.77 -0.69 -17.48
C TRP A 8 4.87 -0.83 -18.71
N ARG A 9 5.15 -0.09 -19.80
CA ARG A 9 4.33 -0.17 -21.02
C ARG A 9 4.29 -1.57 -21.60
N ASP A 10 5.45 -2.23 -21.66
CA ASP A 10 5.62 -3.56 -22.26
C ASP A 10 5.06 -4.70 -21.40
N MET A 11 4.79 -4.45 -20.11
CA MET A 11 4.28 -5.46 -19.19
C MET A 11 2.83 -5.87 -19.50
N LYS A 12 2.56 -7.18 -19.48
CA LYS A 12 1.19 -7.70 -19.68
C LYS A 12 0.26 -7.23 -18.56
N PRO A 13 -1.06 -7.06 -18.84
CA PRO A 13 -2.03 -6.63 -17.83
C PRO A 13 -2.01 -7.46 -16.53
N GLU A 14 -1.86 -8.78 -16.63
CA GLU A 14 -1.78 -9.68 -15.46
C GLU A 14 -0.53 -9.45 -14.61
N GLN A 15 0.61 -9.18 -15.26
CA GLN A 15 1.86 -8.85 -14.57
C GLN A 15 1.74 -7.49 -13.85
N LYS A 16 1.11 -6.51 -14.50
CA LYS A 16 0.78 -5.21 -13.89
C LYS A 16 -0.09 -5.38 -12.65
N ARG A 17 -1.16 -6.18 -12.75
CA ARG A 17 -2.04 -6.47 -11.60
C ARG A 17 -1.26 -7.11 -10.46
N LYS A 18 -0.55 -8.22 -10.70
CA LYS A 18 0.26 -8.90 -9.66
C LYS A 18 1.25 -7.95 -8.99
N LEU A 19 1.91 -7.10 -9.77
CA LEU A 19 2.86 -6.11 -9.27
C LEU A 19 2.19 -5.04 -8.41
N LEU A 20 1.06 -4.48 -8.85
CA LEU A 20 0.29 -3.51 -8.09
C LEU A 20 -0.23 -4.11 -6.78
N THR A 21 -0.79 -5.34 -6.83
CA THR A 21 -1.23 -6.07 -5.63
C THR A 21 -0.09 -6.24 -4.64
N LYS A 22 1.09 -6.66 -5.11
CA LYS A 22 2.28 -6.82 -4.25
C LYS A 22 2.70 -5.50 -3.62
N GLN A 23 2.75 -4.41 -4.38
CA GLN A 23 3.09 -3.08 -3.86
C GLN A 23 2.07 -2.58 -2.84
N THR A 24 0.78 -2.79 -3.09
CA THR A 24 -0.29 -2.42 -2.15
C THR A 24 -0.16 -3.19 -0.84
N ILE A 25 0.15 -4.48 -0.88
CA ILE A 25 0.40 -5.29 0.32
C ILE A 25 1.65 -4.79 1.08
N GLU A 26 2.76 -4.55 0.38
CA GLU A 26 3.99 -4.04 1.00
C GLU A 26 3.77 -2.67 1.66
N ASN A 27 3.06 -1.76 0.99
CA ASN A 27 2.70 -0.45 1.53
C ASN A 27 1.78 -0.58 2.74
N ARG A 28 0.77 -1.45 2.68
CA ARG A 28 -0.13 -1.71 3.81
C ARG A 28 0.64 -2.20 5.04
N ASN A 29 1.57 -3.14 4.87
CA ASN A 29 2.38 -3.65 5.98
C ASN A 29 3.24 -2.54 6.62
N ARG A 30 3.80 -1.64 5.81
CA ARG A 30 4.53 -0.47 6.33
C ARG A 30 3.62 0.49 7.10
N VAL A 31 2.43 0.78 6.58
CA VAL A 31 1.44 1.64 7.25
C VAL A 31 1.01 1.03 8.58
N ILE A 32 0.76 -0.29 8.64
CA ILE A 32 0.44 -0.99 9.89
C ILE A 32 1.58 -0.84 10.90
N ALA A 33 2.85 -0.98 10.48
CA ALA A 33 3.98 -0.79 11.38
C ALA A 33 4.07 0.65 11.93
N ILE A 34 3.77 1.65 11.10
CA ILE A 34 3.71 3.07 11.54
C ILE A 34 2.52 3.27 12.48
N GLN A 35 1.38 2.67 12.19
CA GLN A 35 0.18 2.72 13.04
C GLN A 35 0.47 2.20 14.44
N TRP A 36 1.14 1.04 14.56
CA TRP A 36 1.55 0.47 15.85
C TRP A 36 2.48 1.41 16.62
N LYS A 37 3.47 2.01 15.95
CA LYS A 37 4.35 3.01 16.58
C LYS A 37 3.58 4.24 17.05
N ALA A 38 2.66 4.75 16.24
CA ALA A 38 1.84 5.91 16.59
C ALA A 38 0.96 5.62 17.80
N MET A 39 0.37 4.42 17.88
CA MET A 39 -0.40 3.98 19.04
C MET A 39 0.47 3.93 20.31
N PHE A 40 1.70 3.42 20.21
CA PHE A 40 2.63 3.38 21.34
C PHE A 40 3.05 4.78 21.82
N MET A 41 3.16 5.75 20.90
CA MET A 41 3.53 7.13 21.22
C MET A 41 2.33 8.05 21.55
N ASP A 42 1.11 7.52 21.61
CA ASP A 42 -0.16 8.27 21.71
C ASP A 42 -0.30 9.38 20.63
N ASP A 43 0.32 9.17 19.46
CA ASP A 43 0.20 10.06 18.30
C ASP A 43 -1.12 9.74 17.56
N LYS A 44 -2.20 10.34 18.06
CA LYS A 44 -3.56 10.17 17.53
C LYS A 44 -3.68 10.62 16.08
N GLN A 45 -2.94 11.65 15.67
CA GLN A 45 -3.01 12.16 14.30
C GLN A 45 -2.45 11.15 13.31
N THR A 46 -1.24 10.64 13.58
CA THR A 46 -0.60 9.63 12.72
C THR A 46 -1.39 8.33 12.71
N PHE A 47 -1.94 7.92 13.86
CA PHE A 47 -2.80 6.73 13.96
C PHE A 47 -4.03 6.82 13.06
N GLN A 48 -4.74 7.96 13.07
CA GLN A 48 -5.92 8.17 12.23
C GLN A 48 -5.57 8.20 10.73
N LEU A 49 -4.45 8.84 10.36
CA LEU A 49 -3.98 8.85 8.98
C LEU A 49 -3.65 7.43 8.49
N CYS A 50 -2.98 6.62 9.32
CA CYS A 50 -2.68 5.23 8.98
C CYS A 50 -3.95 4.38 8.84
N THR A 51 -4.95 4.61 9.70
CA THR A 51 -6.25 3.91 9.63
C THR A 51 -6.94 4.18 8.28
N LYS A 52 -6.97 5.43 7.83
CA LYS A 52 -7.53 5.82 6.52
C LYS A 52 -6.77 5.17 5.35
N ALA A 53 -5.43 5.18 5.42
CA ALA A 53 -4.59 4.56 4.40
C ALA A 53 -4.77 3.03 4.31
N CYS A 54 -4.96 2.36 5.45
CA CYS A 54 -5.30 0.93 5.51
C CYS A 54 -6.67 0.65 4.85
N HIS A 55 -7.67 1.49 5.10
CA HIS A 55 -8.99 1.37 4.45
C HIS A 55 -8.90 1.48 2.92
N LEU A 56 -8.23 2.52 2.40
CA LEU A 56 -8.03 2.71 0.97
C LEU A 56 -7.29 1.55 0.33
N SER A 57 -6.26 1.03 1.01
CA SER A 57 -5.51 -0.14 0.52
C SER A 57 -6.38 -1.39 0.43
N ASN A 58 -7.29 -1.59 1.38
CA ASN A 58 -8.23 -2.71 1.36
C ASN A 58 -9.21 -2.61 0.20
N GLU A 59 -9.76 -1.42 -0.09
CA GLU A 59 -10.65 -1.23 -1.24
C GLU A 59 -9.99 -1.53 -2.57
N VAL A 60 -8.70 -1.17 -2.72
CA VAL A 60 -7.92 -1.50 -3.92
C VAL A 60 -7.69 -3.01 -4.03
N LEU A 61 -7.42 -3.69 -2.92
CA LEU A 61 -7.18 -5.13 -2.91
C LEU A 61 -8.46 -5.95 -3.12
N THR A 62 -9.62 -5.50 -2.63
CA THR A 62 -10.90 -6.21 -2.81
C THR A 62 -11.52 -6.02 -4.20
N ARG A 63 -11.09 -4.99 -4.95
CA ARG A 63 -11.53 -4.72 -6.33
C ARG A 63 -10.58 -5.27 -7.41
N SER A 64 -9.44 -5.84 -7.03
CA SER A 64 -8.40 -6.39 -7.92
C SER A 64 -8.64 -7.85 -8.28
#